data_AF-I0Z5P3-F1
#
_entry.id   AF-I0Z5P3-F1
#
_cell.length_a   1.000
_cell.length_b   1.000
_cell.length_c   1.000
_cell.angle_alpha   90.00
_cell.angle_beta   90.00
_cell.angle_gamma   90.00
#
_symmetry.space_group_name_H-M   'P 1'
#
loop_
_entity.id
_entity.type
_entity.pdbx_description
1 polymer ?
#
loop_
_entity_poly.entity_id
_entity_poly.type
_entity_poly.pdbx_seq_one_letter_code
_entity_poly.pdbx_strand_id
1 'polypeptide(L)'
;MSLARITRIAVRFSPWSTDCRSARDFLARITSAQGTNPDCQITTQLRVSGRPSVTVEYSNKRSDTFDTSGLSAPQILARLRSLSDEMDTSDILSKVGVANTKLEVPVEVGAGQHRRV
;
A
#
# COMPACT_ATOMS: atom_id res chain seq x y z
N MET A 1 -5.77 3.65 11.36
CA MET A 1 -5.13 2.73 10.39
C MET A 1 -4.05 2.00 11.15
N SER A 2 -3.98 0.67 11.03
CA SER A 2 -2.91 -0.10 11.67
C SER A 2 -1.63 0.01 10.84
N LEU A 3 -0.50 0.19 11.51
CA LEU A 3 0.84 0.19 10.92
C LEU A 3 1.61 -1.10 11.27
N ALA A 4 0.94 -2.12 11.81
CA ALA A 4 1.55 -3.24 12.55
C ALA A 4 2.63 -4.06 11.80
N ARG A 5 2.74 -3.97 10.47
CA ARG A 5 3.75 -4.69 9.67
C ARG A 5 4.73 -3.79 8.93
N ILE A 6 4.50 -2.48 8.97
CA ILE A 6 5.37 -1.49 8.36
C ILE A 6 6.46 -1.15 9.37
N THR A 7 7.70 -1.38 8.98
CA THR A 7 8.88 -1.03 9.79
C THR A 7 9.34 0.37 9.49
N ARG A 8 9.16 0.85 8.24
CA ARG A 8 9.56 2.18 7.85
C ARG A 8 8.69 2.77 6.75
N ILE A 9 8.39 4.06 6.86
CA ILE A 9 7.79 4.89 5.82
C ILE A 9 8.76 6.03 5.52
N ALA A 10 9.16 6.16 4.26
CA ALA A 10 9.96 7.30 3.79
C ALA A 10 9.14 8.12 2.80
N VAL A 11 8.87 9.38 3.14
CA VAL A 11 8.15 10.33 2.29
C VAL A 11 9.15 11.24 1.62
N ARG A 12 9.27 11.14 0.30
CA ARG A 12 10.15 11.98 -0.52
C ARG A 12 9.34 13.05 -1.22
N PHE A 13 9.74 14.31 -1.06
CA PHE A 13 9.10 15.43 -1.77
C PHE A 13 9.99 16.68 -1.84
N SER A 14 9.62 17.61 -2.72
CA SER A 14 10.18 18.95 -2.77
C SER A 14 9.32 19.94 -1.98
N PRO A 15 9.89 20.71 -1.03
CA PRO A 15 9.10 21.63 -0.21
C PRO A 15 8.54 22.81 -0.99
N TRP A 16 9.17 23.16 -2.13
CA TRP A 16 8.79 24.30 -2.97
C TRP A 16 7.84 23.93 -4.11
N SER A 17 7.71 22.64 -4.43
CA SER A 17 6.81 22.18 -5.49
C SER A 17 5.37 22.11 -5.00
N THR A 18 4.45 22.67 -5.79
CA THR A 18 3.00 22.58 -5.56
C THR A 18 2.49 21.15 -5.68
N ASP A 19 3.09 20.35 -6.56
CA ASP A 19 2.70 18.96 -6.83
C ASP A 19 2.99 18.04 -5.65
N CYS A 20 3.79 18.52 -4.70
CA CYS A 20 4.17 17.83 -3.47
C CYS A 20 3.24 18.14 -2.28
N ARG A 21 2.16 18.93 -2.46
CA ARG A 21 1.26 19.30 -1.36
C ARG A 21 0.60 18.08 -0.71
N SER A 22 0.11 17.14 -1.52
CA SER A 22 -0.55 15.93 -1.03
C SER A 22 0.40 15.01 -0.26
N ALA A 23 1.67 14.92 -0.64
CA ALA A 23 2.69 14.15 0.09
C ALA A 23 2.96 14.74 1.48
N ARG A 24 2.96 16.06 1.62
CA ARG A 24 3.07 16.75 2.92
C ARG A 24 1.85 16.53 3.80
N ASP A 25 0.66 16.64 3.21
CA ASP A 25 -0.59 16.38 3.93
C ASP A 25 -0.67 14.91 4.38
N PHE A 26 -0.21 13.98 3.55
CA PHE A 26 -0.05 12.58 3.91
C PHE A 26 0.91 12.40 5.09
N LEU A 27 2.07 13.05 5.06
CA LEU A 27 3.05 13.00 6.15
C LEU A 27 2.43 13.44 7.48
N ALA A 28 1.70 14.56 7.50
CA ALA A 28 1.03 15.03 8.72
C ALA A 28 0.01 14.00 9.27
N ARG A 29 -0.72 13.32 8.38
CA ARG A 29 -1.71 12.29 8.76
C ARG A 29 -1.08 10.99 9.24
N ILE A 30 0.07 10.59 8.67
CA ILE A 30 0.72 9.34 9.05
C ILE A 30 1.50 9.48 10.36
N THR A 31 2.08 10.66 10.62
CA THR A 31 2.74 10.96 11.90
C THR A 31 1.77 10.86 13.08
N SER A 32 0.51 11.30 12.93
CA SER A 32 -0.50 11.12 13.98
C SER A 32 -0.94 9.66 14.16
N ALA A 33 -0.84 8.84 13.12
CA ALA A 33 -1.13 7.41 13.18
C ALA A 33 0.01 6.58 13.79
N GLN A 34 1.21 7.14 13.96
CA GLN A 34 2.37 6.46 14.55
C GLN A 34 2.09 5.93 15.97
N GLY A 35 1.16 6.54 16.71
CA GLY A 35 0.74 6.03 18.02
C GLY A 35 0.20 4.59 18.00
N THR A 36 -0.19 4.07 16.83
CA THR A 36 -0.64 2.67 16.68
C THR A 36 0.50 1.67 16.45
N ASN A 37 1.68 2.14 16.04
CA ASN A 37 2.90 1.35 15.92
C ASN A 37 4.11 2.27 16.19
N PRO A 38 4.58 2.35 17.45
CA PRO A 38 5.69 3.22 17.81
C PRO A 38 7.02 2.78 17.14
N ASP A 39 7.14 1.52 16.75
CA ASP A 39 8.34 0.97 16.10
C ASP A 39 8.43 1.34 14.61
N CYS A 40 7.33 1.83 14.01
CA CYS A 40 7.32 2.29 12.63
C CYS A 40 8.12 3.59 12.51
N GLN A 41 9.23 3.54 11.76
CA GLN A 41 10.07 4.70 11.51
C GLN A 41 9.51 5.54 10.37
N ILE A 42 9.02 6.74 10.70
CA ILE A 42 8.55 7.71 9.70
C ILE A 42 9.69 8.68 9.40
N THR A 43 10.15 8.70 8.15
CA THR A 43 11.27 9.53 7.70
C THR A 43 10.87 10.44 6.56
N THR A 44 11.43 11.65 6.53
CA THR A 44 11.22 12.62 5.44
C THR A 44 12.48 12.76 4.63
N GLN A 45 12.36 12.70 3.30
CA GLN A 45 13.45 12.88 2.35
C GLN A 45 13.20 14.10 1.49
N LEU A 46 13.77 15.24 1.89
CA LEU A 46 13.68 16.45 1.09
C LEU A 46 14.56 16.34 -0.16
N ARG A 47 14.01 16.75 -1.31
CA ARG A 47 14.72 16.81 -2.59
C ARG A 47 14.36 18.10 -3.31
N VAL A 48 15.34 18.70 -3.98
CA VAL A 48 15.12 19.94 -4.75
C VAL A 48 14.37 19.63 -6.06
N SER A 49 14.62 18.46 -6.64
CA SER A 49 14.05 18.00 -7.91
C SER A 49 13.53 16.57 -7.81
N GLY A 50 12.69 16.18 -8.78
CA GLY A 50 12.10 14.85 -8.87
C GLY A 50 10.64 14.80 -8.41
N ARG A 51 9.97 13.70 -8.74
CA ARG A 51 8.57 13.48 -8.38
C ARG A 51 8.43 13.06 -6.92
N PRO A 52 7.36 13.48 -6.23
CA PRO A 52 7.09 13.03 -4.88
C PRO A 52 6.76 11.53 -4.86
N SER A 53 7.28 10.82 -3.87
CA SER A 53 7.09 9.38 -3.73
C SER A 53 7.01 8.97 -2.27
N VAL A 54 6.32 7.87 -2.02
CA VAL A 54 6.30 7.21 -0.72
C VAL A 54 6.94 5.84 -0.87
N THR A 55 7.92 5.55 -0.02
CA THR A 55 8.55 4.24 0.12
C THR A 55 8.10 3.61 1.43
N VAL A 56 7.71 2.35 1.38
CA VAL A 56 7.22 1.56 2.51
C VAL A 56 8.10 0.32 2.61
N GLU A 57 8.69 0.11 3.78
CA GLU A 57 9.46 -1.09 4.10
C GLU A 57 8.70 -1.92 5.13
N TYR A 58 8.68 -3.24 4.91
CA TYR A 58 8.00 -4.20 5.76
C TYR A 58 8.99 -5.05 6.55
N SER A 59 8.48 -5.73 7.58
CA SER A 59 9.29 -6.63 8.43
C SER A 59 10.00 -7.76 7.68
N ASN A 60 9.46 -8.19 6.54
CA ASN A 60 10.06 -9.21 5.67
C ASN A 60 11.12 -8.66 4.69
N LYS A 61 11.56 -7.41 4.88
CA LYS A 61 12.51 -6.67 4.02
C LYS A 61 12.00 -6.35 2.61
N ARG A 62 10.73 -6.64 2.30
CA ARG A 62 10.11 -6.11 1.08
C ARG A 62 10.01 -4.59 1.19
N SER A 63 10.25 -3.92 0.06
CA SER A 63 10.11 -2.47 -0.06
C SER A 63 9.26 -2.17 -1.29
N ASP A 64 8.23 -1.37 -1.12
CA ASP A 64 7.40 -0.87 -2.21
C ASP A 64 7.51 0.65 -2.27
N THR A 65 7.73 1.19 -3.45
CA THR A 65 7.77 2.64 -3.69
C THR A 65 6.74 3.00 -4.73
N PHE A 66 5.95 4.03 -4.46
CA PHE A 66 4.96 4.53 -5.41
C PHE A 66 5.02 6.06 -5.54
N ASP A 67 4.77 6.51 -6.76
CA ASP A 67 4.67 7.93 -7.10
C ASP A 67 3.37 8.50 -6.52
N THR A 68 3.44 9.71 -5.97
CA THR A 68 2.29 10.40 -5.39
C THR A 68 1.86 11.62 -6.19
N SER A 69 2.45 11.85 -7.37
CA SER A 69 2.12 12.97 -8.23
C SER A 69 0.67 12.81 -8.72
N GLY A 70 -0.15 13.85 -8.56
CA GLY A 70 -1.56 13.80 -8.95
C GLY A 70 -2.47 12.98 -8.02
N LEU A 71 -1.94 12.40 -6.94
CA LEU A 71 -2.75 11.76 -5.90
C LEU A 71 -3.04 12.75 -4.77
N SER A 72 -4.27 12.71 -4.25
CA SER A 72 -4.64 13.39 -3.01
C SER A 72 -4.16 12.62 -1.77
N ALA A 73 -3.99 13.29 -0.63
CA ALA A 73 -3.58 12.62 0.61
C ALA A 73 -4.49 11.44 1.03
N PRO A 74 -5.83 11.51 0.90
CA PRO A 74 -6.70 10.35 1.12
C PRO A 74 -6.42 9.18 0.17
N GLN A 75 -6.11 9.44 -1.10
CA GLN A 75 -5.76 8.38 -2.07
C GLN A 75 -4.42 7.74 -1.75
N ILE A 76 -3.42 8.53 -1.32
CA ILE A 76 -2.12 8.01 -0.84
C ILE A 76 -2.33 7.10 0.37
N LEU A 77 -3.18 7.50 1.31
CA LEU A 77 -3.55 6.67 2.46
C LEU A 77 -4.28 5.40 2.05
N ALA A 78 -5.23 5.48 1.12
CA ALA A 78 -5.94 4.31 0.61
C ALA A 78 -4.97 3.33 -0.06
N ARG A 79 -4.02 3.84 -0.86
CA ARG A 79 -2.98 3.03 -1.50
C ARG A 79 -2.09 2.32 -0.47
N LEU A 80 -1.66 3.04 0.56
CA LEU A 80 -0.87 2.46 1.65
C LEU A 80 -1.63 1.35 2.38
N ARG A 81 -2.94 1.52 2.60
CA ARG A 81 -3.80 0.49 3.21
C ARG A 81 -3.87 -0.75 2.35
N SER A 82 -4.17 -0.61 1.06
CA SER A 82 -4.22 -1.75 0.15
C SER A 82 -2.91 -2.55 0.13
N LEU A 83 -1.75 -1.86 0.11
CA LEU A 83 -0.46 -2.53 0.18
C LEU A 83 -0.23 -3.25 1.52
N SER A 84 -0.72 -2.69 2.62
CA SER A 84 -0.64 -3.32 3.95
C SER A 84 -1.52 -4.56 4.02
N ASP A 85 -2.75 -4.47 3.52
CA ASP A 85 -3.73 -5.57 3.53
C ASP A 85 -3.30 -6.74 2.63
N GLU A 86 -2.71 -6.44 1.45
CA GLU A 86 -2.10 -7.43 0.57
C GLU A 86 -0.95 -8.19 1.27
N MET A 87 -0.12 -7.46 2.02
CA MET A 87 0.98 -8.06 2.78
C MET A 87 0.51 -8.93 3.94
N ASP A 88 -0.48 -8.47 4.70
CA ASP A 88 -1.11 -9.26 5.77
C ASP A 88 -1.69 -10.58 5.21
N THR A 89 -2.35 -10.50 4.06
CA THR A 89 -2.92 -11.69 3.39
C THR A 89 -1.83 -12.64 2.92
N SER A 90 -0.77 -12.14 2.28
CA SER A 90 0.34 -12.98 1.79
C SER A 90 1.09 -13.68 2.93
N ASP A 91 1.25 -13.01 4.08
CA ASP A 91 1.90 -13.57 5.25
C ASP A 91 1.03 -14.64 5.92
N ILE A 92 -0.28 -14.47 5.94
CA ILE A 92 -1.20 -15.51 6.43
C ILE A 92 -1.14 -16.74 5.51
N LEU A 93 -1.23 -16.55 4.19
CA LEU A 93 -1.19 -17.65 3.22
C LEU A 93 0.12 -18.44 3.28
N SER A 94 1.26 -17.74 3.41
CA SER A 94 2.57 -18.40 3.57
C SER A 94 2.68 -19.19 4.88
N LYS A 95 2.12 -18.66 5.99
CA LYS A 95 2.08 -19.38 7.29
C LYS A 95 1.15 -20.58 7.29
N VAL A 96 0.07 -20.54 6.50
CA VAL A 96 -0.89 -21.65 6.36
C VAL A 96 -0.39 -22.72 5.38
N GLY A 97 0.81 -22.55 4.79
CA GLY A 97 1.43 -23.57 3.93
C GLY A 97 0.78 -23.72 2.56
N VAL A 98 -0.06 -22.76 2.15
CA VAL A 98 -0.73 -22.76 0.85
C VAL A 98 0.21 -22.16 -0.19
N ALA A 99 1.36 -22.80 -0.41
CA ALA A 99 2.36 -22.26 -1.32
C ALA A 99 2.09 -22.60 -2.80
N ASN A 100 1.19 -23.53 -3.16
CA ASN A 100 1.08 -23.97 -4.56
C ASN A 100 -0.25 -24.65 -4.97
N THR A 101 -1.37 -24.42 -4.29
CA THR A 101 -2.67 -24.87 -4.83
C THR A 101 -3.20 -23.83 -5.80
N LYS A 102 -2.89 -24.04 -7.09
CA LYS A 102 -3.59 -23.45 -8.24
C LYS A 102 -5.10 -23.50 -7.93
N LEU A 103 -5.70 -22.34 -7.66
CA LEU A 103 -7.15 -22.22 -7.50
C LEU A 103 -7.78 -22.42 -8.88
N GLU A 104 -8.02 -23.66 -9.24
CA GLU A 104 -8.91 -24.00 -10.34
C GLU A 104 -10.32 -23.71 -9.86
N VAL A 105 -10.81 -22.50 -10.15
CA VAL A 105 -12.22 -22.17 -10.00
C VAL A 105 -12.95 -23.03 -11.03
N PRO A 106 -13.79 -24.00 -10.63
CA PRO A 106 -14.64 -24.68 -11.59
C PRO A 106 -15.66 -23.66 -12.08
N VAL A 107 -15.48 -23.18 -13.31
CA VAL A 107 -16.56 -22.51 -14.03
C VAL A 107 -17.56 -23.61 -14.34
N GLU A 108 -18.62 -23.71 -13.55
CA GLU A 108 -19.82 -24.43 -13.94
C GLU A 108 -20.39 -23.75 -15.19
N VAL A 109 -19.99 -24.22 -16.36
CA VAL A 109 -20.67 -23.92 -17.61
C VAL A 109 -22.01 -24.66 -17.55
N GLY A 110 -23.03 -23.96 -17.08
CA GLY A 110 -24.42 -24.43 -17.08
C GLY A 110 -24.83 -24.82 -18.51
N ALA A 111 -24.92 -26.13 -18.75
CA ALA A 111 -25.46 -26.69 -19.96
C ALA A 111 -26.99 -26.51 -20.01
N GLY A 112 -27.46 -25.87 -21.07
CA GLY A 112 -28.74 -26.17 -21.72
C GLY A 112 -30.04 -25.75 -21.02
N GLN A 113 -30.71 -24.74 -21.59
CA GLN A 113 -32.17 -24.76 -21.61
C GLN A 113 -32.70 -24.26 -22.96
N HIS A 114 -33.30 -25.20 -23.69
CA HIS A 114 -34.17 -25.02 -24.85
C HIS A 114 -35.15 -23.84 -24.71
N ARG A 115 -35.31 -23.05 -25.78
CA ARG A 115 -36.66 -22.64 -26.19
C ARG A 115 -36.76 -22.33 -27.69
N ARG A 116 -37.70 -23.04 -28.31
CA ARG A 116 -38.24 -22.90 -29.67
C ARG A 116 -38.64 -21.46 -30.01
N VAL A 117 -38.47 -21.09 -31.28
CA VAL A 117 -39.57 -20.85 -32.25
C VAL A 117 -39.05 -21.11 -33.66
#